data_AF-A0A1S8WWS5-F1
#
_entry.id   AF-A0A1S8WWS5-F1
#
_cell.length_a   1.000
_cell.length_b   1.000
_cell.length_c   1.000
_cell.angle_alpha   90.00
_cell.angle_beta   90.00
_cell.angle_gamma   90.00
#
_symmetry.space_group_name_H-M   'P 1'
#
loop_
_entity.id
_entity.type
_entity.pdbx_description
1 polymer ?
#
loop_
_entity_poly.entity_id
_entity_poly.type
_entity_poly.pdbx_seq_one_letter_code
_entity_poly.pdbx_strand_id
1 'polypeptide(L)' 'SRNTCEWPTDKNYGYRQGRTRCFRTIFRDPDITTEHTVPGIALMEHFITMFDQEHKEVGFKPRAF' A
#
# COMPACT_ATOMS: atom_id res chain seq x y z
N SER A 1 -10.85 -9.77 -8.03
CA SER A 1 -10.28 -8.65 -7.26
C SER A 1 -10.79 -8.73 -5.82
N ARG A 2 -9.90 -8.81 -4.82
CA ARG A 2 -10.31 -8.68 -3.41
C ARG A 2 -10.15 -7.21 -3.02
N ASN A 3 -11.23 -6.60 -2.57
CA ASN A 3 -11.20 -5.26 -2.00
C ASN A 3 -10.67 -5.40 -0.58
N THR A 4 -9.52 -4.81 -0.25
CA THR A 4 -9.09 -4.64 1.14
C THR A 4 -9.84 -3.45 1.72
N CYS A 5 -10.59 -3.70 2.79
CA CYS A 5 -11.35 -2.69 3.50
C CYS A 5 -10.74 -2.61 4.91
N GLU A 6 -9.79 -1.71 5.11
CA GLU A 6 -9.19 -1.43 6.42
C GLU A 6 -9.35 0.03 6.82
N TRP A 7 -9.34 0.25 8.13
CA TRP A 7 -9.76 1.48 8.81
C TRP A 7 -8.76 2.63 8.63
N PRO A 8 -9.22 3.90 8.58
CA PRO A 8 -8.34 5.04 8.35
C PRO A 8 -7.44 5.30 9.57
N THR A 9 -6.13 5.38 9.36
CA THR A 9 -5.12 5.66 10.39
C THR A 9 -4.52 7.05 10.32
N ASP A 10 -4.98 7.94 9.44
CA ASP A 10 -4.57 9.35 9.43
C ASP A 10 -5.70 10.35 9.69
N LYS A 11 -5.33 11.47 10.31
CA LYS A 11 -6.17 12.45 11.02
C LYS A 11 -7.05 13.34 10.13
N ASN A 12 -7.20 13.02 8.84
CA ASN A 12 -8.07 13.75 7.91
C ASN A 12 -8.78 12.86 6.89
N TYR A 13 -9.10 11.61 7.24
CA TYR A 13 -10.02 10.77 6.46
C TYR A 13 -11.43 10.87 7.03
N GLY A 14 -12.21 11.83 6.51
CA GLY A 14 -13.56 12.13 6.98
C GLY A 14 -14.48 10.90 7.03
N TYR A 15 -14.87 10.50 8.24
CA TYR A 15 -16.00 9.62 8.50
C TYR A 15 -17.31 10.32 8.07
N ARG A 16 -17.68 10.22 6.79
CA ARG A 16 -19.04 10.57 6.34
C ARG A 16 -19.94 9.35 6.56
N GLN A 17 -20.51 9.28 7.76
CA GLN A 17 -21.68 8.51 8.19
C GLN A 17 -21.83 7.11 7.55
N GLY A 18 -21.35 6.08 8.26
CA GLY A 18 -21.99 4.76 8.27
C GLY A 18 -21.85 3.86 7.03
N ARG A 19 -20.98 4.17 6.05
CA ARG A 19 -20.64 3.22 4.96
C ARG A 19 -19.13 2.98 4.93
N THR A 20 -18.72 1.74 5.18
CA THR A 20 -17.36 1.26 4.88
C THR A 20 -17.06 1.53 3.41
N ARG A 21 -16.21 2.52 3.13
CA ARG A 21 -15.72 2.79 1.77
C ARG A 21 -14.47 1.94 1.58
N CYS A 22 -14.59 0.89 0.79
CA CYS A 22 -13.40 0.15 0.36
C CYS A 22 -12.71 0.98 -0.72
N PHE A 23 -11.43 1.24 -0.52
CA PHE A 23 -10.62 1.98 -1.48
C PHE A 23 -9.95 0.98 -2.43
N ARG A 24 -9.63 1.43 -3.64
CA ARG A 24 -8.76 0.66 -4.53
C ARG A 24 -7.36 0.66 -3.93
N THR A 25 -6.67 -0.47 -4.01
CA THR A 25 -5.27 -0.62 -3.58
C THR A 25 -4.28 0.13 -4.49
N ILE A 26 -4.75 0.65 -5.63
CA ILE A 26 -4.01 1.52 -6.54
C ILE A 26 -4.84 2.79 -6.71
N PHE A 27 -4.30 3.92 -6.25
CA PHE A 27 -4.90 5.25 -6.39
C PHE A 27 -3.81 6.31 -6.57
N ARG A 28 -4.18 7.48 -7.09
CA ARG A 28 -3.28 8.64 -7.13
C ARG A 28 -3.40 9.39 -5.81
N ASP A 29 -2.31 9.45 -5.06
CA ASP A 29 -2.21 10.29 -3.86
C ASP A 29 -1.70 11.68 -4.30
N PRO A 30 -2.43 12.77 -4.03
CA PRO A 30 -2.04 14.12 -4.42
C PRO A 30 -0.79 14.63 -3.67
N ASP A 31 -0.48 14.06 -2.49
CA ASP A 31 0.67 14.46 -1.68
C ASP A 31 1.93 13.69 -2.07
N ILE A 32 1.81 12.58 -2.80
CA ILE A 32 2.92 11.83 -3.40
C ILE A 32 3.14 12.35 -4.83
N THR A 33 4.08 13.29 -4.97
CA THR A 33 4.37 13.97 -6.24
C THR A 33 5.37 13.23 -7.14
N THR A 34 5.75 12.01 -6.77
CA THR A 34 6.69 11.22 -7.58
C THR A 34 6.02 10.82 -8.90
N GLU A 35 6.72 10.95 -10.02
CA GLU A 35 6.24 10.43 -11.32
C GLU A 35 6.15 8.89 -11.36
N HIS A 36 6.56 8.22 -10.28
CA HIS A 36 6.67 6.78 -10.15
C HIS A 36 5.63 6.20 -9.19
N THR A 37 5.28 4.93 -9.43
CA THR A 37 4.41 4.16 -8.54
C THR A 37 5.15 3.82 -7.24
N VAL A 38 4.53 4.12 -6.10
CA VAL A 38 5.07 3.74 -4.79
C VAL A 38 4.39 2.45 -4.30
N PRO A 39 5.14 1.35 -4.09
CA PRO A 39 4.59 0.12 -3.56
C PRO A 39 4.29 0.27 -2.06
N GLY A 40 3.01 0.21 -1.69
CA GLY A 40 2.54 0.28 -0.30
C GLY A 40 2.37 -1.10 0.36
N ILE A 41 1.80 -1.10 1.57
CA ILE A 41 1.58 -2.30 2.39
C ILE A 41 0.82 -3.41 1.66
N ALA A 42 -0.16 -3.06 0.83
CA ALA A 42 -0.96 -4.02 0.08
C ALA A 42 -0.13 -4.85 -0.92
N LEU A 43 0.99 -4.31 -1.41
CA LEU A 43 1.95 -5.10 -2.17
C LEU A 43 2.82 -5.92 -1.20
N MET A 44 3.37 -5.28 -0.17
CA MET A 44 4.36 -5.88 0.74
C MET A 44 3.81 -7.10 1.50
N GLU A 45 2.51 -7.15 1.79
CA GLU A 45 1.86 -8.30 2.46
C GLU A 45 2.04 -9.63 1.71
N HIS A 46 2.19 -9.58 0.38
CA HIS A 46 2.31 -10.78 -0.45
C HIS A 46 3.75 -11.25 -0.67
N PHE A 47 4.74 -10.47 -0.23
CA PHE A 47 6.16 -10.74 -0.47
C PHE A 47 6.97 -10.71 0.83
N ILE A 48 8.03 -11.51 0.86
CA ILE A 48 9.19 -11.25 1.72
C ILE A 48 10.07 -10.30 0.92
N THR A 49 10.32 -9.13 1.48
CA THR A 49 11.12 -8.08 0.83
C THR A 49 12.45 -7.95 1.56
N MET A 50 13.56 -7.96 0.83
CA MET A 50 14.91 -7.74 1.35
C MET A 50 15.46 -6.44 0.76
N PHE A 51 15.96 -5.56 1.63
CA PHE A 51 16.59 -4.30 1.26
C PHE A 51 18.08 -4.41 1.52
N ASP A 52 18.88 -4.49 0.46
CA ASP A 52 20.33 -4.41 0.55
C ASP A 52 20.74 -2.95 0.35
N GLN A 53 21.11 -2.27 1.45
CA GLN A 53 21.54 -0.87 1.39
C GLN A 53 22.96 -0.69 0.87
N GLU A 54 23.80 -1.72 0.97
CA GLU A 54 25.20 -1.68 0.52
C GLU A 54 25.26 -1.69 -1.01
N HIS A 55 24.52 -2.62 -1.62
CA HIS A 55 24.44 -2.76 -3.08
C HIS A 55 23.30 -1.94 -3.69
N LYS A 56 22.44 -1.33 -2.87
CA LYS A 56 21.26 -0.55 -3.27
C LYS A 56 20.26 -1.38 -4.09
N GLU A 57 20.07 -2.63 -3.68
CA GLU A 57 19.19 -3.58 -4.35
C GLU A 57 17.98 -3.93 -3.49
N VAL A 58 16.88 -4.30 -4.16
CA VAL A 58 15.66 -4.76 -3.51
C VAL A 58 15.26 -6.11 -4.11
N GLY A 59 15.16 -7.11 -3.26
CA GLY A 59 14.73 -8.46 -3.62
C GLY A 59 13.30 -8.74 -3.16
N PHE A 60 12.51 -9.42 -3.99
CA PHE A 60 11.17 -9.86 -3.66
C PHE A 60 11.06 -11.38 -3.79
N LYS A 61 10.56 -12.04 -2.75
CA LYS A 61 10.19 -13.46 -2.79
C LYS A 61 8.70 -13.60 -2.45
N PRO A 62 7.86 -14.18 -3.32
CA PRO A 62 6.47 -14.45 -2.97
C PRO A 62 6.38 -15.27 -1.69
N ARG A 63 5.45 -14.93 -0.81
CA ARG A 63 5.14 -15.81 0.33
C ARG A 63 4.46 -17.07 -0.20
N ALA A 64 5.07 -18.23 0.03
CA ALA A 64 4.40 -19.50 -0.20
C ALA A 64 3.35 -19.67 0.90
N PHE A 65 2.09 -19.93 0.50
CA PHE A 65 1.00 -20.31 1.39
C PHE A 65 0.89 -21.83 1.44
#